data_AF-A0A7W9H486-F1
#
_entry.id   AF-A0A7W9H486-F1
#
_cell.length_a   1.000
_cell.length_b   1.000
_cell.length_c   1.000
_cell.angle_alpha   90.00
_cell.angle_beta   90.00
_cell.angle_gamma   90.00
#
_symmetry.space_group_name_H-M   'P 1'
#
loop_
_entity.id
_entity.type
_entity.pdbx_description
1 polymer ?
#
loop_
_entity_poly.entity_id
_entity_poly.type
_entity_poly.pdbx_seq_one_letter_code
_entity_poly.pdbx_strand_id
1 'polypeptide(L)'
;MNQYQAAFSAISEDVEVRNESTFHHREWGELRPAPGVESAPGDLPVLPHLSRFLYLSYYAGDTRAARWLIDGAPVVLGTRRREDPAVARALAEANQGSGYWDADWQTVEAGPAGRRVRKNGLTLTVTAEETLPSTAAPDQPVSVRFPPDRPYTYPGWYLAIGDEGMPRHGERPVVRLYYAPRDAASAADLIRAITGRLCTARVPYQLKAANHPEGYERRDAMVLYLYRDDWRRHELDLTDIHREHIDALRDTGPVLALELGRGWWLADEPEHREGRLMSFGQHRCLLVAEGLVTAWRDGRTTAADRLRAIEERYRAERLDPAKPYLNAQGSADR
;
A
#
# COMPACT_ATOMS: atom_id res chain seq x y z
N MET A 1 14.49 -23.08 9.09
CA MET A 1 13.69 -22.38 8.07
C MET A 1 13.14 -21.13 8.72
N ASN A 2 13.41 -19.93 8.17
CA ASN A 2 12.82 -18.70 8.72
C ASN A 2 11.35 -18.57 8.27
N GLN A 3 10.61 -17.62 8.85
CA GLN A 3 9.18 -17.43 8.54
C GLN A 3 8.90 -17.16 7.04
N TYR A 4 9.83 -16.48 6.36
CA TYR A 4 9.66 -16.12 4.94
C TYR A 4 9.86 -17.33 4.03
N GLN A 5 10.86 -18.16 4.31
CA GLN A 5 11.03 -19.44 3.64
C GLN A 5 9.85 -20.37 3.89
N ALA A 6 9.28 -20.37 5.10
CA ALA A 6 8.06 -21.12 5.39
C ALA A 6 6.88 -20.63 4.53
N ALA A 7 6.72 -19.31 4.38
CA ALA A 7 5.70 -18.72 3.52
C ALA A 7 5.91 -19.09 2.03
N PHE A 8 7.12 -18.98 1.51
CA PHE A 8 7.42 -19.37 0.14
C PHE A 8 7.26 -20.88 -0.08
N SER A 9 7.63 -21.71 0.89
CA SER A 9 7.40 -23.16 0.85
C SER A 9 5.92 -23.48 0.76
N ALA A 10 5.11 -22.87 1.64
CA ALA A 10 3.65 -23.04 1.61
C ALA A 10 3.04 -22.65 0.26
N ILE A 11 3.41 -21.48 -0.29
CA ILE A 11 2.95 -21.07 -1.62
C ILE A 11 3.39 -22.07 -2.71
N SER A 12 4.63 -22.55 -2.65
CA SER A 12 5.17 -23.50 -3.65
C SER A 12 4.49 -24.88 -3.58
N GLU A 13 4.00 -25.24 -2.40
CA GLU A 13 3.24 -26.45 -2.15
C GLU A 13 1.79 -26.34 -2.59
N ASP A 14 1.20 -25.17 -2.39
CA ASP A 14 -0.22 -24.93 -2.66
C ASP A 14 -0.49 -24.58 -4.11
N VAL A 15 0.45 -23.92 -4.80
CA VAL A 15 0.24 -23.35 -6.14
C VAL A 15 1.04 -24.08 -7.23
N GLU A 16 0.35 -24.44 -8.30
CA GLU A 16 0.94 -25.02 -9.50
C GLU A 16 0.41 -24.32 -10.76
N VAL A 17 1.27 -23.62 -11.50
CA VAL A 17 0.90 -23.03 -12.80
C VAL A 17 0.72 -24.15 -13.82
N ARG A 18 -0.40 -24.14 -14.54
CA ARG A 18 -0.78 -25.19 -15.50
C ARG A 18 -0.47 -24.80 -16.94
N ASN A 19 -0.75 -23.56 -17.30
CA ASN A 19 -0.50 -23.00 -18.62
C ASN A 19 -0.45 -21.46 -18.56
N GLU A 20 -0.38 -20.80 -19.73
CA GLU A 20 -0.29 -19.34 -19.87
C GLU A 20 -1.47 -18.57 -19.24
N SER A 21 -2.60 -19.25 -18.98
CA SER A 21 -3.83 -18.64 -18.48
C SER A 21 -4.36 -19.27 -17.19
N THR A 22 -3.89 -20.43 -16.72
CA THR A 22 -4.46 -21.08 -15.53
C THR A 22 -3.42 -21.58 -14.54
N PHE A 23 -3.80 -21.60 -13.26
CA PHE A 23 -3.03 -22.23 -12.19
C PHE A 23 -3.98 -22.99 -11.26
N HIS A 24 -3.47 -24.03 -10.60
CA HIS A 24 -4.17 -24.78 -9.58
C HIS A 24 -3.70 -24.33 -8.20
N HIS A 25 -4.64 -24.17 -7.27
CA HIS A 25 -4.37 -23.96 -5.86
C HIS A 25 -4.97 -25.09 -5.03
N ARG A 26 -4.21 -25.66 -4.08
CA ARG A 26 -4.58 -26.81 -3.24
C ARG A 26 -6.01 -26.76 -2.70
N GLU A 27 -6.41 -25.63 -2.13
CA GLU A 27 -7.76 -25.48 -1.55
C GLU A 27 -8.82 -24.88 -2.49
N TRP A 28 -8.40 -24.13 -3.52
CA TRP A 28 -9.33 -23.36 -4.37
C TRP A 28 -9.57 -24.01 -5.73
N GLY A 29 -8.86 -25.10 -6.03
CA GLY A 29 -8.94 -25.80 -7.30
C GLY A 29 -8.26 -25.04 -8.43
N GLU A 30 -8.74 -25.25 -9.65
CA GLU A 30 -8.22 -24.56 -10.84
C GLU A 30 -8.80 -23.14 -10.96
N LEU A 31 -7.91 -22.16 -11.08
CA LEU A 31 -8.21 -20.74 -11.16
C LEU A 31 -7.76 -20.17 -12.51
N ARG A 32 -8.56 -19.23 -13.02
CA ARG A 32 -8.36 -18.57 -14.32
C ARG A 32 -8.74 -17.09 -14.21
N PRO A 33 -8.10 -16.20 -15.00
CA PRO A 33 -8.47 -14.80 -15.09
C PRO A 33 -9.97 -14.61 -15.31
N ALA A 34 -10.50 -13.52 -14.75
CA ALA A 34 -11.90 -13.17 -14.93
C ALA A 34 -12.23 -13.01 -16.43
N PRO A 35 -13.43 -13.45 -16.88
CA PRO A 35 -13.86 -13.28 -18.27
C PRO A 35 -13.84 -11.80 -18.70
N GLY A 36 -13.40 -11.52 -19.93
CA GLY A 36 -13.44 -10.16 -20.51
C GLY A 36 -12.14 -9.36 -20.46
N VAL A 37 -11.03 -9.94 -19.97
CA VAL A 37 -9.69 -9.38 -20.19
C VAL A 37 -9.18 -9.87 -21.54
N GLU A 38 -9.34 -9.05 -22.58
CA GLU A 38 -8.69 -9.32 -23.88
C GLU A 38 -7.18 -9.43 -23.66
N SER A 39 -6.60 -10.54 -24.12
CA SER A 39 -5.17 -10.81 -24.03
C SER A 39 -4.64 -10.97 -25.44
N ALA A 40 -3.53 -10.29 -25.75
CA ALA A 40 -2.87 -10.43 -27.03
C ALA A 40 -2.17 -11.80 -27.13
N PRO A 41 -1.99 -12.34 -28.34
CA PRO A 41 -1.16 -13.53 -28.54
C PRO A 41 0.25 -13.32 -27.95
N GLY A 42 0.69 -14.22 -27.06
CA GLY A 42 1.97 -14.12 -26.36
C GLY A 42 1.92 -13.46 -24.97
N ASP A 43 0.76 -12.94 -24.56
CA ASP A 43 0.55 -12.50 -23.18
C ASP A 43 0.56 -13.70 -22.22
N LEU A 44 0.89 -13.42 -20.95
CA LEU A 44 0.73 -14.36 -19.84
C LEU A 44 -0.39 -13.90 -18.90
N PRO A 45 -1.68 -14.11 -19.23
CA PRO A 45 -2.79 -13.73 -18.37
C PRO A 45 -2.72 -14.33 -16.95
N VAL A 46 -2.09 -15.50 -16.81
CA VAL A 46 -1.88 -16.15 -15.51
C VAL A 46 -1.07 -15.26 -14.55
N LEU A 47 -0.10 -14.47 -15.04
CA LEU A 47 0.82 -13.72 -14.19
C LEU A 47 0.14 -12.62 -13.36
N PRO A 48 -0.58 -11.64 -13.95
CA PRO A 48 -1.26 -10.61 -13.17
C PRO A 48 -2.37 -11.20 -12.28
N HIS A 49 -3.04 -12.26 -12.74
CA HIS A 49 -4.09 -12.93 -11.96
C HIS A 49 -3.50 -13.66 -10.73
N LEU A 50 -2.45 -14.46 -10.92
CA LEU A 50 -1.73 -15.16 -9.86
C LEU A 50 -1.11 -14.17 -8.87
N SER A 51 -0.44 -13.12 -9.35
CA SER A 51 0.14 -12.08 -8.48
C SER A 51 -0.91 -11.45 -7.58
N ARG A 52 -2.09 -11.12 -8.14
CA ARG A 52 -3.20 -10.54 -7.36
C ARG A 52 -3.80 -11.55 -6.39
N PHE A 53 -3.94 -12.81 -6.78
CA PHE A 53 -4.39 -13.88 -5.89
C PHE A 53 -3.44 -14.07 -4.71
N LEU A 54 -2.13 -14.16 -4.96
CA LEU A 54 -1.10 -14.26 -3.92
C LEU A 54 -1.13 -13.05 -2.97
N TYR A 55 -1.32 -11.84 -3.51
CA TYR A 55 -1.47 -10.64 -2.71
C TYR A 55 -2.69 -10.71 -1.78
N LEU A 56 -3.86 -11.12 -2.28
CA LEU A 56 -5.08 -11.15 -1.48
C LEU A 56 -5.07 -12.31 -0.48
N SER A 57 -4.75 -13.52 -0.92
CA SER A 57 -4.87 -14.73 -0.10
C SER A 57 -3.73 -14.89 0.91
N TYR A 58 -2.47 -14.62 0.49
CA TYR A 58 -1.30 -14.85 1.36
C TYR A 58 -0.81 -13.58 2.04
N TYR A 59 -0.63 -12.49 1.29
CA TYR A 59 -0.04 -11.28 1.86
C TYR A 59 -1.04 -10.52 2.74
N ALA A 60 -2.20 -10.13 2.18
CA ALA A 60 -3.20 -9.32 2.87
C ALA A 60 -4.16 -10.16 3.73
N GLY A 61 -4.35 -11.45 3.41
CA GLY A 61 -5.32 -12.31 4.09
C GLY A 61 -6.78 -11.88 3.86
N ASP A 62 -7.08 -11.27 2.72
CA ASP A 62 -8.41 -10.78 2.34
C ASP A 62 -9.16 -11.85 1.53
N THR A 63 -9.60 -12.91 2.22
CA THR A 63 -10.27 -14.06 1.61
C THR A 63 -11.52 -13.64 0.82
N ARG A 64 -12.25 -12.62 1.30
CA ARG A 64 -13.43 -12.07 0.62
C ARG A 64 -13.06 -11.43 -0.72
N ALA A 65 -12.04 -10.57 -0.75
CA ALA A 65 -11.58 -9.99 -2.00
C ALA A 65 -10.94 -11.04 -2.94
N ALA A 66 -10.25 -12.05 -2.40
CA ALA A 66 -9.75 -13.18 -3.18
C ALA A 66 -10.91 -13.95 -3.83
N ARG A 67 -12.02 -14.14 -3.10
CA ARG A 67 -13.24 -14.76 -3.65
C ARG A 67 -13.86 -13.93 -4.75
N TRP A 68 -13.94 -12.60 -4.60
CA TRP A 68 -14.43 -11.72 -5.66
C TRP A 68 -13.53 -11.71 -6.90
N LEU A 69 -12.22 -11.86 -6.72
CA LEU A 69 -11.29 -12.00 -7.85
C LEU A 69 -11.60 -13.26 -8.68
N ILE A 70 -12.05 -14.33 -8.02
CA ILE A 70 -12.27 -15.65 -8.62
C ILE A 70 -13.69 -15.78 -9.19
N ASP A 71 -14.69 -15.45 -8.39
CA ASP A 71 -16.10 -15.58 -8.76
C ASP A 71 -16.58 -14.46 -9.69
N GLY A 72 -15.79 -13.39 -9.82
CA GLY A 72 -16.17 -12.14 -10.46
C GLY A 72 -16.81 -11.18 -9.46
N ALA A 73 -16.33 -9.93 -9.45
CA ALA A 73 -16.95 -8.88 -8.65
C ALA A 73 -18.27 -8.43 -9.29
N PRO A 74 -19.25 -7.95 -8.50
CA PRO A 74 -20.38 -7.23 -9.06
C PRO A 74 -19.89 -6.09 -9.95
N VAL A 75 -20.43 -5.98 -11.17
CA VAL A 75 -20.02 -5.01 -12.21
C VAL A 75 -20.10 -3.55 -11.70
N VAL A 76 -20.94 -3.29 -10.69
CA VAL A 76 -21.10 -1.98 -10.05
C VAL A 76 -21.14 -2.13 -8.53
N LEU A 77 -20.16 -1.55 -7.83
CA LEU A 77 -20.20 -1.34 -6.39
C LEU A 77 -20.55 0.12 -6.12
N GLY A 78 -21.69 0.38 -5.47
CA GLY A 78 -22.05 1.73 -5.04
C GLY A 78 -21.04 2.31 -4.05
N THR A 79 -20.94 3.64 -3.97
CA THR A 79 -19.96 4.35 -3.12
C THR A 79 -19.99 3.87 -1.66
N ARG A 80 -21.18 3.56 -1.12
CA ARG A 80 -21.34 3.03 0.25
C ARG A 80 -20.81 1.62 0.48
N ARG A 81 -20.60 0.83 -0.59
CA ARG A 81 -19.87 -0.45 -0.48
C ARG A 81 -18.36 -0.27 -0.57
N ARG A 82 -17.90 0.89 -1.01
CA ARG A 82 -16.47 1.26 -1.07
C ARG A 82 -16.03 2.09 0.13
N GLU A 83 -16.96 2.59 0.92
CA GLU A 83 -16.74 3.41 2.11
C GLU A 83 -17.96 3.31 3.01
N ASP A 84 -17.76 2.95 4.27
CA ASP A 84 -18.79 3.11 5.29
C ASP A 84 -18.73 4.55 5.82
N PRO A 85 -19.81 5.36 5.67
CA PRO A 85 -19.76 6.77 6.05
C PRO A 85 -19.49 7.02 7.55
N ALA A 86 -19.92 6.11 8.43
CA ALA A 86 -19.70 6.26 9.86
C ALA A 86 -18.24 5.97 10.21
N VAL A 87 -17.65 4.92 9.61
CA VAL A 87 -16.22 4.64 9.74
C VAL A 87 -15.38 5.77 9.16
N ALA A 88 -15.67 6.22 7.94
CA ALA A 88 -14.93 7.31 7.30
C ALA A 88 -14.95 8.59 8.16
N ARG A 89 -16.10 8.94 8.74
CA ARG A 89 -16.22 10.07 9.67
C ARG A 89 -15.39 9.87 10.92
N ALA A 90 -15.46 8.70 11.56
CA ALA A 90 -14.71 8.42 12.78
C ALA A 90 -13.19 8.51 12.56
N LEU A 91 -12.69 8.00 11.42
CA LEU A 91 -11.26 8.11 11.06
C LEU A 91 -10.87 9.58 10.78
N ALA A 92 -11.73 10.36 10.14
CA ALA A 92 -11.51 11.77 9.90
C ALA A 92 -11.48 12.60 11.20
N GLU A 93 -12.41 12.36 12.12
CA GLU A 93 -12.46 13.02 13.45
C GLU A 93 -11.31 12.59 14.37
N ALA A 94 -10.69 11.43 14.11
CA ALA A 94 -9.50 10.98 14.80
C ALA A 94 -8.22 11.67 14.32
N ASN A 95 -8.12 12.00 13.04
CA ASN A 95 -6.94 12.64 12.48
C ASN A 95 -6.68 14.01 13.13
N GLN A 96 -5.50 14.18 13.70
CA GLN A 96 -5.07 15.41 14.38
C GLN A 96 -4.35 16.40 13.45
N GLY A 97 -4.25 16.10 12.16
CA GLY A 97 -3.72 17.02 11.15
C GLY A 97 -4.58 18.26 10.98
N SER A 98 -3.94 19.39 10.70
CA SER A 98 -4.61 20.65 10.34
C SER A 98 -4.67 20.84 8.82
N GLY A 99 -3.86 20.09 8.07
CA GLY A 99 -3.71 20.16 6.62
C GLY A 99 -2.28 20.51 6.21
N TYR A 100 -1.99 20.51 4.91
CA TYR A 100 -0.64 20.78 4.38
C TYR A 100 -0.65 21.77 3.22
N TRP A 101 0.54 22.22 2.84
CA TRP A 101 0.78 23.04 1.66
C TRP A 101 1.32 22.17 0.53
N ASP A 102 0.56 22.05 -0.56
CA ASP A 102 1.01 21.37 -1.77
C ASP A 102 1.66 22.39 -2.71
N ALA A 103 2.97 22.27 -2.93
CA ALA A 103 3.76 23.17 -3.77
C ALA A 103 3.53 22.95 -5.27
N ASP A 104 4.20 23.75 -6.10
CA ASP A 104 4.32 23.58 -7.56
C ASP A 104 3.00 23.74 -8.34
N TRP A 105 2.07 24.53 -7.81
CA TRP A 105 0.91 24.99 -8.56
C TRP A 105 1.25 26.25 -9.36
N GLN A 106 0.69 26.42 -10.54
CA GLN A 106 0.87 27.62 -11.34
C GLN A 106 -0.38 28.49 -11.27
N THR A 107 -0.24 29.76 -10.91
CA THR A 107 -1.36 30.71 -11.03
C THR A 107 -1.75 30.89 -12.50
N VAL A 108 -3.04 30.93 -12.78
CA VAL A 108 -3.56 31.31 -14.11
C VAL A 108 -4.41 32.57 -13.98
N GLU A 109 -4.76 33.16 -15.12
CA GLU A 109 -5.57 34.38 -15.17
C GLU A 109 -6.86 34.22 -14.33
N ALA A 110 -7.12 35.21 -13.47
CA ALA A 110 -8.21 35.17 -12.51
C ALA A 110 -9.55 35.00 -13.22
N GLY A 111 -10.41 34.13 -12.68
CA GLY A 111 -11.78 33.98 -13.15
C GLY A 111 -12.71 34.98 -12.44
N PRO A 112 -13.99 35.07 -12.85
CA PRO A 112 -14.99 35.90 -12.17
C PRO A 112 -15.18 35.55 -10.68
N ALA A 113 -14.86 34.31 -10.30
CA ALA A 113 -15.06 33.75 -8.96
C ALA A 113 -13.80 33.73 -8.07
N GLY A 114 -12.67 34.27 -8.53
CA GLY A 114 -11.42 34.33 -7.75
C GLY A 114 -10.17 33.87 -8.50
N ARG A 115 -9.07 33.71 -7.75
CA ARG A 115 -7.79 33.23 -8.29
C ARG A 115 -7.93 31.76 -8.69
N ARG A 116 -7.34 31.42 -9.84
CA ARG A 116 -7.26 30.05 -10.31
C ARG A 116 -5.81 29.59 -10.33
N VAL A 117 -5.61 28.31 -10.04
CA VAL A 117 -4.31 27.65 -10.03
C VAL A 117 -4.40 26.33 -10.77
N ARG A 118 -3.31 25.92 -11.43
CA ARG A 118 -3.25 24.70 -12.24
C ARG A 118 -2.06 23.84 -11.88
N LYS A 119 -2.28 22.53 -11.80
CA LYS A 119 -1.24 21.50 -11.65
C LYS A 119 -1.74 20.18 -12.25
N ASN A 120 -0.93 19.51 -13.06
CA ASN A 120 -1.22 18.17 -13.60
C ASN A 120 -2.62 18.01 -14.24
N GLY A 121 -3.07 19.01 -15.01
CA GLY A 121 -4.39 18.99 -15.66
C GLY A 121 -5.57 19.36 -14.75
N LEU A 122 -5.36 19.54 -13.45
CA LEU A 122 -6.35 20.07 -12.51
C LEU A 122 -6.29 21.59 -12.49
N THR A 123 -7.45 22.24 -12.52
CA THR A 123 -7.60 23.68 -12.28
C THR A 123 -8.50 23.88 -11.07
N LEU A 124 -8.00 24.54 -10.04
CA LEU A 124 -8.74 24.86 -8.82
C LEU A 124 -9.01 26.36 -8.74
N THR A 125 -10.12 26.72 -8.12
CA THR A 125 -10.36 28.09 -7.64
C THR A 125 -9.98 28.12 -6.17
N VAL A 126 -9.17 29.11 -5.78
CA VAL A 126 -8.57 29.19 -4.44
C VAL A 126 -8.69 30.62 -3.90
N THR A 127 -8.83 30.74 -2.59
CA THR A 127 -8.79 32.02 -1.89
C THR A 127 -7.35 32.50 -1.66
N ALA A 128 -7.19 33.74 -1.21
CA ALA A 128 -5.88 34.28 -0.84
C ALA A 128 -5.27 33.54 0.37
N GLU A 129 -6.10 33.06 1.29
CA GLU A 129 -5.67 32.31 2.49
C GLU A 129 -5.25 30.87 2.16
N GLU A 130 -5.77 30.32 1.06
CA GLU A 130 -5.42 28.98 0.57
C GLU A 130 -4.23 28.98 -0.38
N THR A 131 -3.53 30.12 -0.55
CA THR A 131 -2.37 30.22 -1.45
C THR A 131 -1.15 30.88 -0.81
N LEU A 132 0.03 30.35 -1.11
CA LEU A 132 1.30 30.90 -0.63
C LEU A 132 2.32 31.05 -1.80
N PRO A 133 2.84 32.26 -2.09
CA PRO A 133 2.46 33.53 -1.48
C PRO A 133 1.02 33.94 -1.85
N SER A 134 0.34 34.65 -0.96
CA SER A 134 -1.06 35.07 -1.13
C SER A 134 -1.25 36.11 -2.25
N THR A 135 -0.18 36.72 -2.75
CA THR A 135 -0.20 37.74 -3.82
C THR A 135 0.77 37.42 -4.95
N ALA A 136 0.67 36.23 -5.54
CA ALA A 136 1.42 35.86 -6.74
C ALA A 136 0.82 36.47 -8.02
N ALA A 137 1.68 36.97 -8.91
CA ALA A 137 1.30 37.36 -10.28
C ALA A 137 0.97 36.10 -11.13
N PRO A 138 0.23 36.23 -12.25
CA PRO A 138 -0.01 35.12 -13.16
C PRO A 138 1.27 34.37 -13.59
N ASP A 139 1.14 33.08 -13.89
CA ASP A 139 2.22 32.16 -14.26
C ASP A 139 3.35 32.00 -13.23
N GLN A 140 3.16 32.45 -12.00
CA GLN A 140 4.10 32.20 -10.91
C GLN A 140 3.78 30.90 -10.15
N PRO A 141 4.81 30.21 -9.63
CA PRO A 141 4.61 29.06 -8.76
C PRO A 141 4.06 29.50 -7.39
N VAL A 142 3.06 28.76 -6.91
CA VAL A 142 2.45 28.92 -5.59
C VAL A 142 2.27 27.56 -4.92
N SER A 143 2.10 27.58 -3.60
CA SER A 143 1.59 26.44 -2.83
C SER A 143 0.10 26.62 -2.56
N VAL A 144 -0.65 25.53 -2.56
CA VAL A 144 -2.09 25.50 -2.29
C VAL A 144 -2.35 24.74 -1.00
N ARG A 145 -3.21 25.29 -0.13
CA ARG A 145 -3.64 24.65 1.11
C ARG A 145 -4.58 23.49 0.79
N PHE A 146 -4.31 22.32 1.36
CA PHE A 146 -5.22 21.18 1.33
C PHE A 146 -5.61 20.75 2.76
N PRO A 147 -6.81 20.15 2.94
CA PRO A 147 -7.19 19.52 4.20
C PRO A 147 -6.23 18.36 4.56
N PRO A 148 -6.23 17.90 5.83
CA PRO A 148 -5.34 16.84 6.32
C PRO A 148 -5.69 15.45 5.79
N ASP A 149 -6.75 15.33 5.00
CA ASP A 149 -7.19 14.09 4.38
C ASP A 149 -7.53 14.27 2.90
N ARG A 150 -7.53 13.17 2.15
CA ARG A 150 -7.96 13.15 0.74
C ARG A 150 -8.96 12.01 0.51
N PRO A 151 -10.26 12.22 0.77
CA PRO A 151 -11.27 11.20 0.56
C PRO A 151 -11.29 10.75 -0.91
N TYR A 152 -11.62 9.49 -1.13
CA TYR A 152 -11.74 8.87 -2.46
C TYR A 152 -10.47 8.82 -3.32
N THR A 153 -9.29 9.21 -2.80
CA THR A 153 -8.01 9.02 -3.51
C THR A 153 -7.74 7.55 -3.80
N TYR A 154 -8.04 6.69 -2.83
CA TYR A 154 -7.93 5.24 -2.94
C TYR A 154 -9.27 4.64 -2.50
N PRO A 155 -10.11 4.14 -3.42
CA PRO A 155 -11.37 3.52 -3.05
C PRO A 155 -11.17 2.39 -2.02
N GLY A 156 -11.95 2.38 -0.94
CA GLY A 156 -11.76 1.46 0.19
C GLY A 156 -10.82 1.95 1.29
N TRP A 157 -10.25 3.16 1.17
CA TRP A 157 -9.28 3.69 2.11
C TRP A 157 -9.56 5.14 2.48
N TYR A 158 -9.43 5.42 3.77
CA TYR A 158 -9.18 6.75 4.31
C TYR A 158 -7.69 7.09 4.12
N LEU A 159 -7.40 8.33 3.76
CA LEU A 159 -6.03 8.81 3.54
C LEU A 159 -5.79 10.09 4.34
N ALA A 160 -4.92 10.03 5.34
CA ALA A 160 -4.39 11.19 6.05
C ALA A 160 -3.02 11.58 5.50
N ILE A 161 -2.76 12.88 5.44
CA ILE A 161 -1.49 13.50 5.04
C ILE A 161 -1.04 14.41 6.18
N GLY A 162 0.23 14.29 6.58
CA GLY A 162 0.80 15.12 7.63
C GLY A 162 0.89 16.58 7.25
N ASP A 163 0.97 17.46 8.25
CA ASP A 163 0.95 18.91 8.01
C ASP A 163 2.18 19.42 7.23
N GLU A 164 3.30 18.70 7.32
CA GLU A 164 4.50 18.91 6.49
C GLU A 164 4.42 18.21 5.11
N GLY A 165 3.24 17.70 4.74
CA GLY A 165 3.02 16.90 3.55
C GLY A 165 3.27 15.40 3.78
N MET A 166 3.47 14.69 2.67
CA MET A 166 3.73 13.24 2.66
C MET A 166 5.07 12.90 2.03
N PRO A 167 5.68 11.76 2.39
CA PRO A 167 6.88 11.26 1.73
C PRO A 167 6.69 11.14 0.21
N ARG A 168 7.67 11.64 -0.56
CA ARG A 168 7.70 11.60 -2.01
C ARG A 168 8.66 10.50 -2.47
N HIS A 169 8.20 9.66 -3.40
CA HIS A 169 9.06 8.64 -4.00
C HIS A 169 10.24 9.27 -4.73
N GLY A 170 11.43 8.70 -4.54
CA GLY A 170 12.66 9.17 -5.17
C GLY A 170 13.35 10.32 -4.44
N GLU A 171 12.72 10.93 -3.42
CA GLU A 171 13.36 11.98 -2.61
C GLU A 171 14.30 11.38 -1.56
N ARG A 172 13.75 10.50 -0.72
CA ARG A 172 14.46 9.77 0.33
C ARG A 172 13.86 8.37 0.49
N PRO A 173 14.61 7.39 1.05
CA PRO A 173 14.06 6.07 1.33
C PRO A 173 12.82 6.15 2.23
N VAL A 174 11.74 5.45 1.84
CA VAL A 174 10.48 5.40 2.58
C VAL A 174 10.31 4.01 3.19
N VAL A 175 9.79 3.97 4.42
CA VAL A 175 9.36 2.75 5.10
C VAL A 175 7.87 2.77 5.34
N ARG A 176 7.30 1.58 5.51
CA ARG A 176 5.90 1.33 5.81
C ARG A 176 5.78 0.61 7.12
N LEU A 177 5.00 1.18 8.02
CA LEU A 177 4.59 0.59 9.27
C LEU A 177 3.15 0.11 9.10
N TYR A 178 2.93 -1.19 9.20
CA TYR A 178 1.62 -1.81 9.13
C TYR A 178 1.09 -2.01 10.54
N TYR A 179 -0.14 -1.61 10.74
CA TYR A 179 -0.91 -1.92 11.94
C TYR A 179 -2.07 -2.82 11.54
N ALA A 180 -2.38 -3.81 12.36
CA ALA A 180 -3.56 -4.65 12.21
C ALA A 180 -4.61 -4.36 13.30
N PRO A 181 -5.32 -3.21 13.26
CA PRO A 181 -6.42 -2.94 14.17
C PRO A 181 -7.46 -4.05 14.15
N ARG A 182 -8.09 -4.32 15.30
CA ARG A 182 -9.20 -5.28 15.39
C ARG A 182 -10.47 -4.78 14.70
N ASP A 183 -10.69 -3.48 14.71
CA ASP A 183 -11.89 -2.83 14.19
C ASP A 183 -11.62 -1.34 13.88
N ALA A 184 -12.67 -0.66 13.39
CA ALA A 184 -12.63 0.75 13.04
C ALA A 184 -12.36 1.67 14.23
N ALA A 185 -12.82 1.32 15.44
CA ALA A 185 -12.59 2.13 16.64
C ALA A 185 -11.11 2.08 17.05
N SER A 186 -10.54 0.87 17.05
CA SER A 186 -9.11 0.62 17.27
C SER A 186 -8.24 1.41 16.30
N ALA A 187 -8.65 1.49 15.03
CA ALA A 187 -7.94 2.25 14.01
C ALA A 187 -8.06 3.77 14.22
N ALA A 188 -9.24 4.26 14.61
CA ALA A 188 -9.43 5.67 14.95
C ALA A 188 -8.56 6.07 16.15
N ASP A 189 -8.49 5.25 17.20
CA ASP A 189 -7.64 5.53 18.35
C ASP A 189 -6.15 5.59 17.98
N LEU A 190 -5.67 4.63 17.17
CA LEU A 190 -4.31 4.64 16.64
C LEU A 190 -4.02 5.84 15.75
N ILE A 191 -4.95 6.22 14.86
CA ILE A 191 -4.82 7.42 14.04
C ILE A 191 -4.68 8.65 14.93
N ARG A 192 -5.50 8.78 15.97
CA ARG A 192 -5.43 9.92 16.89
C ARG A 192 -4.06 10.03 17.55
N ALA A 193 -3.56 8.93 18.11
CA ALA A 193 -2.26 8.89 18.78
C ALA A 193 -1.10 9.18 17.82
N ILE A 194 -1.07 8.48 16.68
CA ILE A 194 0.00 8.60 15.68
C ILE A 194 0.03 10.00 15.06
N THR A 195 -1.11 10.47 14.55
CA THR A 195 -1.17 11.78 13.89
C THR A 195 -0.93 12.91 14.90
N GLY A 196 -1.43 12.80 16.13
CA GLY A 196 -1.14 13.77 17.19
C GLY A 196 0.36 13.90 17.49
N ARG A 197 1.06 12.76 17.61
CA ARG A 197 2.50 12.75 17.84
C ARG A 197 3.29 13.31 16.65
N LEU A 198 3.00 12.82 15.44
CA LEU A 198 3.73 13.18 14.24
C LEU A 198 3.49 14.63 13.80
N CYS A 199 2.26 15.16 13.95
CA CYS A 199 1.99 16.58 13.69
C CYS A 199 2.71 17.48 14.68
N THR A 200 2.70 17.14 15.98
CA THR A 200 3.47 17.89 17.00
C THR A 200 4.96 17.90 16.69
N ALA A 201 5.49 16.77 16.20
CA ALA A 201 6.88 16.63 15.80
C ALA A 201 7.21 17.22 14.41
N ARG A 202 6.22 17.74 13.67
CA ARG A 202 6.36 18.23 12.29
C ARG A 202 7.01 17.20 11.37
N VAL A 203 6.50 15.97 11.39
CA VAL A 203 7.00 14.88 10.55
C VAL A 203 6.11 14.75 9.31
N PRO A 204 6.69 14.72 8.09
CA PRO A 204 5.92 14.39 6.90
C PRO A 204 5.51 12.92 6.92
N TYR A 205 4.22 12.64 6.73
CA TYR A 205 3.70 11.28 6.72
C TYR A 205 2.53 11.12 5.74
N GLN A 206 2.31 9.88 5.33
CA GLN A 206 1.05 9.44 4.75
C GLN A 206 0.51 8.29 5.60
N LEU A 207 -0.76 8.32 5.98
CA LEU A 207 -1.40 7.23 6.71
C LEU A 207 -2.66 6.79 5.97
N LYS A 208 -2.76 5.49 5.70
CA LYS A 208 -3.92 4.84 5.11
C LYS A 208 -4.60 3.95 6.13
N ALA A 209 -5.93 3.95 6.16
CA ALA A 209 -6.71 3.01 6.95
C ALA A 209 -7.93 2.55 6.16
N ALA A 210 -8.36 1.31 6.33
CA ALA A 210 -9.59 0.81 5.72
C ALA A 210 -10.79 1.65 6.20
N ASN A 211 -11.56 2.20 5.26
CA ASN A 211 -12.72 3.05 5.59
C ASN A 211 -14.05 2.28 5.60
N HIS A 212 -14.00 0.96 5.79
CA HIS A 212 -15.17 0.09 5.87
C HIS A 212 -14.89 -1.04 6.88
N PRO A 213 -15.86 -1.48 7.71
CA PRO A 213 -15.63 -2.51 8.73
C PRO A 213 -15.02 -3.80 8.18
N GLU A 214 -15.50 -4.28 7.03
CA GLU A 214 -14.98 -5.48 6.35
C GLU A 214 -13.48 -5.38 5.96
N GLY A 215 -12.91 -4.17 5.90
CA GLY A 215 -11.49 -3.99 5.61
C GLY A 215 -10.56 -4.35 6.77
N TYR A 216 -11.07 -4.45 8.01
CA TYR A 216 -10.28 -4.79 9.20
C TYR A 216 -9.96 -6.28 9.33
N GLU A 217 -10.52 -7.12 8.46
CA GLU A 217 -10.07 -8.52 8.32
C GLU A 217 -8.65 -8.59 7.73
N ARG A 218 -8.28 -7.59 6.91
CA ARG A 218 -6.98 -7.50 6.23
C ARG A 218 -5.82 -7.31 7.20
N ARG A 219 -4.72 -8.00 6.94
CA ARG A 219 -3.45 -7.89 7.67
C ARG A 219 -2.77 -6.53 7.50
N ASP A 220 -3.11 -5.80 6.45
CA ASP A 220 -2.58 -4.48 6.11
C ASP A 220 -3.66 -3.38 6.19
N ALA A 221 -4.66 -3.55 7.07
CA ALA A 221 -5.81 -2.65 7.20
C ALA A 221 -5.43 -1.19 7.54
N MET A 222 -4.24 -0.96 8.12
CA MET A 222 -3.71 0.38 8.34
C MET A 222 -2.21 0.43 8.05
N VAL A 223 -1.77 1.48 7.35
CA VAL A 223 -0.39 1.63 6.88
C VAL A 223 0.07 3.07 7.03
N LEU A 224 1.13 3.29 7.80
CA LEU A 224 1.83 4.56 7.95
C LEU A 224 3.10 4.55 7.09
N TYR A 225 3.31 5.61 6.32
CA TYR A 225 4.47 5.83 5.48
C TYR A 225 5.29 6.98 6.05
N LEU A 226 6.58 6.74 6.24
CA LEU A 226 7.55 7.72 6.75
C LEU A 226 8.83 7.63 5.93
N TYR A 227 9.58 8.73 5.84
CA TYR A 227 10.98 8.60 5.47
C TYR A 227 11.72 7.76 6.52
N ARG A 228 12.68 6.95 6.09
CA ARG A 228 13.41 6.00 6.95
C ARG A 228 14.08 6.70 8.14
N ASP A 229 14.65 7.87 7.92
CA ASP A 229 15.33 8.62 8.97
C ASP A 229 14.35 9.22 9.99
N ASP A 230 13.15 9.61 9.53
CA ASP A 230 12.08 10.08 10.42
C ASP A 230 11.53 8.92 11.25
N TRP A 231 11.38 7.73 10.64
CA TRP A 231 11.09 6.50 11.39
C TRP A 231 12.15 6.25 12.47
N ARG A 232 13.44 6.25 12.13
CA ARG A 232 14.53 6.02 13.11
C ARG A 232 14.53 7.05 14.24
N ARG A 233 14.23 8.32 13.93
CA ARG A 233 14.18 9.40 14.92
C ARG A 233 13.01 9.25 15.89
N HIS A 234 11.88 8.72 15.42
CA HIS A 234 10.63 8.60 16.18
C HIS A 234 10.27 7.16 16.55
N GLU A 235 11.22 6.22 16.46
CA GLU A 235 11.00 4.80 16.74
C GLU A 235 10.50 4.56 18.17
N LEU A 236 11.11 5.23 19.16
CA LEU A 236 10.69 5.12 20.56
C LEU A 236 9.25 5.62 20.75
N ASP A 237 8.91 6.79 20.21
CA ASP A 237 7.57 7.37 20.31
C ASP A 237 6.50 6.44 19.72
N LEU A 238 6.78 5.88 18.53
CA LEU A 238 5.86 4.99 17.83
C LEU A 238 5.77 3.62 18.51
N THR A 239 6.85 3.16 19.15
CA THR A 239 6.86 1.96 19.97
C THR A 239 6.02 2.15 21.24
N ASP A 240 6.09 3.32 21.88
CA ASP A 240 5.27 3.62 23.06
C ASP A 240 3.78 3.69 22.70
N ILE A 241 3.43 4.34 21.58
CA ILE A 241 2.07 4.31 21.03
C ILE A 241 1.64 2.86 20.74
N HIS A 242 2.50 2.05 20.12
CA HIS A 242 2.19 0.63 19.89
C HIS A 242 1.89 -0.12 21.20
N ARG A 243 2.69 0.07 22.25
CA ARG A 243 2.50 -0.57 23.56
C ARG A 243 1.20 -0.14 24.22
N GLU A 244 0.87 1.15 24.19
CA GLU A 244 -0.37 1.70 24.74
C GLU A 244 -1.61 1.14 24.03
N HIS A 245 -1.50 0.84 22.74
CA HIS A 245 -2.58 0.34 21.91
C HIS A 245 -2.46 -1.16 21.56
N ILE A 246 -1.56 -1.91 22.20
CA ILE A 246 -1.26 -3.30 21.83
C ILE A 246 -2.50 -4.18 21.90
N ASP A 247 -3.38 -3.90 22.86
CA ASP A 247 -4.64 -4.61 22.98
C ASP A 247 -5.52 -4.32 21.77
N ALA A 248 -5.61 -3.10 21.26
CA ALA A 248 -6.41 -2.76 20.07
C ALA A 248 -6.00 -3.47 18.75
N LEU A 249 -4.90 -4.23 18.76
CA LEU A 249 -4.35 -4.90 17.58
C LEU A 249 -4.59 -6.41 17.57
N ARG A 250 -4.71 -6.96 16.36
CA ARG A 250 -4.72 -8.41 16.10
C ARG A 250 -3.29 -8.93 16.03
N ASP A 251 -3.08 -10.16 16.49
CA ASP A 251 -1.81 -10.87 16.35
C ASP A 251 -1.64 -11.46 14.94
N THR A 252 -1.65 -10.59 13.92
CA THR A 252 -1.51 -10.97 12.51
C THR A 252 -1.04 -9.81 11.67
N GLY A 253 -0.21 -10.05 10.67
CA GLY A 253 0.31 -9.02 9.78
C GLY A 253 0.80 -9.56 8.44
N PRO A 254 1.26 -8.67 7.54
CA PRO A 254 1.59 -9.07 6.18
C PRO A 254 2.80 -10.01 6.15
N VAL A 255 2.64 -11.18 5.51
CA VAL A 255 3.55 -12.34 5.63
C VAL A 255 4.99 -12.07 5.17
N LEU A 256 5.21 -11.02 4.37
CA LEU A 256 6.53 -10.66 3.84
C LEU A 256 7.12 -9.40 4.49
N ALA A 257 6.46 -8.85 5.50
CA ALA A 257 6.96 -7.73 6.31
C ALA A 257 7.76 -8.25 7.53
N LEU A 258 8.58 -7.39 8.12
CA LEU A 258 9.26 -7.67 9.39
C LEU A 258 8.31 -7.42 10.54
N GLU A 259 8.11 -8.41 11.39
CA GLU A 259 7.36 -8.22 12.64
C GLU A 259 8.19 -7.39 13.62
N LEU A 260 7.63 -6.28 14.08
CA LEU A 260 8.18 -5.46 15.15
C LEU A 260 7.57 -5.82 16.51
N GLY A 261 6.31 -6.25 16.51
CA GLY A 261 5.58 -6.75 17.66
C GLY A 261 4.16 -7.15 17.28
N ARG A 262 3.37 -7.62 18.26
CA ARG A 262 1.97 -8.04 18.04
C ARG A 262 1.20 -6.93 17.33
N GLY A 263 0.71 -7.22 16.13
CA GLY A 263 -0.09 -6.24 15.40
C GLY A 263 0.69 -5.14 14.68
N TRP A 264 2.03 -5.21 14.65
CA TRP A 264 2.88 -4.16 14.11
C TRP A 264 4.05 -4.68 13.27
N TRP A 265 4.12 -4.26 12.00
CA TRP A 265 5.14 -4.72 11.04
C TRP A 265 5.78 -3.58 10.26
N LEU A 266 6.95 -3.87 9.69
CA LEU A 266 7.75 -2.94 8.89
C LEU A 266 8.12 -3.53 7.54
N ALA A 267 8.07 -2.72 6.48
CA ALA A 267 8.74 -3.02 5.22
C ALA A 267 9.29 -1.75 4.58
N ASP A 268 10.30 -1.91 3.74
CA ASP A 268 10.75 -0.86 2.84
C ASP A 268 9.71 -0.65 1.73
N GLU A 269 9.43 0.61 1.37
CA GLU A 269 8.62 0.89 0.18
C GLU A 269 9.49 0.68 -1.07
N PRO A 270 9.07 -0.16 -2.05
CA PRO A 270 9.86 -0.41 -3.24
C PRO A 270 10.03 0.84 -4.10
N GLU A 271 11.14 0.90 -4.82
CA GLU A 271 11.32 1.87 -5.90
C GLU A 271 10.40 1.54 -7.09
N HIS A 272 10.24 2.50 -8.00
CA HIS A 272 9.44 2.30 -9.21
C HIS A 272 10.04 1.18 -10.07
N ARG A 273 9.23 0.17 -10.40
CA ARG A 273 9.62 -0.87 -11.36
C ARG A 273 9.02 -0.53 -12.71
N GLU A 274 9.87 -0.39 -13.73
CA GLU A 274 9.45 -0.10 -15.12
C GLU A 274 8.54 1.15 -15.23
N GLY A 275 8.81 2.17 -14.42
CA GLY A 275 8.02 3.41 -14.38
C GLY A 275 6.63 3.26 -13.74
N ARG A 276 6.28 2.10 -13.20
CA ARG A 276 5.01 1.85 -12.50
C ARG A 276 5.21 1.88 -10.98
N LEU A 277 4.34 2.61 -10.31
CA LEU A 277 4.25 2.57 -8.86
C LEU A 277 3.45 1.33 -8.43
N MET A 278 4.05 0.48 -7.60
CA MET A 278 3.42 -0.72 -7.03
C MET A 278 3.50 -0.66 -5.51
N SER A 279 2.47 -1.15 -4.81
CA SER A 279 2.58 -1.33 -3.37
C SER A 279 3.62 -2.42 -3.04
N PHE A 280 4.22 -2.37 -1.85
CA PHE A 280 5.14 -3.43 -1.38
C PHE A 280 4.57 -4.85 -1.56
N GLY A 281 3.35 -5.09 -1.08
CA GLY A 281 2.70 -6.40 -1.21
C GLY A 281 2.50 -6.84 -2.66
N GLN A 282 2.06 -5.91 -3.54
CA GLN A 282 1.93 -6.20 -4.98
C GLN A 282 3.29 -6.53 -5.60
N HIS A 283 4.34 -5.78 -5.26
CA HIS A 283 5.68 -6.02 -5.76
C HIS A 283 6.20 -7.39 -5.35
N ARG A 284 6.16 -7.70 -4.05
CA ARG A 284 6.70 -8.95 -3.52
C ARG A 284 5.92 -10.18 -4.00
N CYS A 285 4.59 -10.09 -4.10
CA CYS A 285 3.76 -11.16 -4.67
C CYS A 285 3.94 -11.33 -6.18
N LEU A 286 4.22 -10.25 -6.92
CA LEU A 286 4.55 -10.36 -8.34
C LEU A 286 5.83 -11.17 -8.56
N LEU A 287 6.87 -10.96 -7.75
CA LEU A 287 8.11 -11.75 -7.85
C LEU A 287 7.89 -13.23 -7.54
N VAL A 288 7.02 -13.54 -6.58
CA VAL A 288 6.64 -14.93 -6.30
C VAL A 288 5.92 -15.53 -7.52
N ALA A 289 4.95 -14.81 -8.10
CA ALA A 289 4.24 -15.25 -9.28
C ALA A 289 5.17 -15.46 -10.50
N GLU A 290 6.12 -14.54 -10.72
CA GLU A 290 7.13 -14.67 -11.78
C GLU A 290 8.00 -15.92 -11.58
N GLY A 291 8.43 -16.21 -10.34
CA GLY A 291 9.18 -17.43 -10.02
C GLY A 291 8.38 -18.71 -10.32
N LEU A 292 7.09 -18.73 -9.96
CA LEU A 292 6.20 -19.87 -10.25
C LEU A 292 5.98 -20.08 -11.75
N VAL A 293 5.83 -18.99 -12.51
CA VAL A 293 5.71 -19.05 -13.99
C VAL A 293 7.01 -19.54 -14.63
N THR A 294 8.17 -19.10 -14.15
CA THR A 294 9.48 -19.61 -14.61
C THR A 294 9.61 -21.11 -14.34
N ALA A 295 9.24 -21.58 -13.14
CA ALA A 295 9.27 -23.00 -12.83
C ALA A 295 8.41 -23.81 -13.82
N TRP A 296 7.20 -23.36 -14.11
CA TRP A 296 6.33 -24.01 -15.09
C TRP A 296 6.94 -24.04 -16.50
N ARG A 297 7.48 -22.92 -16.99
CA ARG A 297 8.13 -22.84 -18.31
C ARG A 297 9.33 -23.79 -18.43
N ASP A 298 10.08 -23.95 -17.35
CA ASP A 298 11.24 -24.83 -17.29
C ASP A 298 10.87 -26.31 -17.06
N GLY A 299 9.59 -26.66 -16.95
CA GLY A 299 9.14 -28.02 -16.67
C GLY A 299 9.45 -28.50 -15.24
N ARG A 300 9.65 -27.56 -14.30
CA ARG A 300 9.93 -27.84 -12.88
C ARG A 300 8.62 -28.16 -12.15
N THR A 301 8.42 -29.44 -11.82
CA THR A 301 7.12 -29.94 -11.32
C THR A 301 7.03 -30.13 -9.81
N THR A 302 8.15 -30.15 -9.08
CA THR A 302 8.14 -30.35 -7.62
C THR A 302 7.97 -29.04 -6.85
N ALA A 303 7.43 -29.11 -5.62
CA ALA A 303 7.34 -27.94 -4.74
C ALA A 303 8.73 -27.35 -4.40
N ALA A 304 9.75 -28.21 -4.27
CA ALA A 304 11.12 -27.78 -4.02
C ALA A 304 11.70 -26.99 -5.22
N ASP A 305 11.36 -27.37 -6.45
CA ASP A 305 11.83 -26.65 -7.63
C ASP A 305 11.11 -25.31 -7.81
N ARG A 306 9.82 -25.25 -7.49
CA ARG A 306 9.04 -24.00 -7.45
C ARG A 306 9.57 -23.03 -6.40
N LEU A 307 9.88 -23.52 -5.21
CA LEU A 307 10.52 -22.72 -4.15
C LEU A 307 11.84 -22.14 -4.63
N ARG A 308 12.69 -22.97 -5.24
CA ARG A 308 13.97 -22.53 -5.80
C ARG A 308 13.80 -21.44 -6.85
N ALA A 309 12.83 -21.57 -7.75
CA ALA A 309 12.55 -20.58 -8.77
C ALA A 309 12.06 -19.23 -8.18
N ILE A 310 11.26 -19.26 -7.10
CA ILE A 310 10.88 -18.05 -6.37
C ILE A 310 12.11 -17.36 -5.78
N GLU A 311 12.99 -18.12 -5.12
CA GLU A 311 14.21 -17.55 -4.53
C GLU A 311 15.18 -17.01 -5.59
N GLU A 312 15.37 -17.73 -6.71
CA GLU A 312 16.13 -17.28 -7.88
C GLU A 312 15.58 -15.96 -8.40
N ARG A 313 14.25 -15.82 -8.46
CA ARG A 313 13.61 -14.60 -8.95
C ARG A 313 13.84 -13.40 -8.04
N TYR A 314 13.77 -13.58 -6.72
CA TYR A 314 14.13 -12.55 -5.74
C TYR A 314 15.60 -12.14 -5.88
N ARG A 315 16.51 -13.11 -5.98
CA ARG A 315 17.96 -12.85 -6.16
C ARG A 315 18.25 -12.10 -7.46
N ALA A 316 17.52 -12.38 -8.53
CA ALA A 316 17.62 -11.64 -9.78
C ALA A 316 17.22 -10.15 -9.65
N GLU A 317 16.30 -9.82 -8.73
CA GLU A 317 16.01 -8.44 -8.30
C GLU A 317 16.97 -7.91 -7.23
N ARG A 318 18.05 -8.64 -6.91
CA ARG A 318 18.99 -8.31 -5.83
C ARG A 318 18.32 -8.20 -4.45
N LEU A 319 17.20 -8.92 -4.26
CA LEU A 319 16.52 -9.06 -2.99
C LEU A 319 16.97 -10.35 -2.30
N ASP A 320 17.12 -10.30 -0.98
CA ASP A 320 17.36 -11.48 -0.16
C ASP A 320 16.02 -12.17 0.16
N PRO A 321 15.77 -13.41 -0.31
CA PRO A 321 14.56 -14.16 0.03
C PRO A 321 14.40 -14.38 1.53
N ALA A 322 15.49 -14.34 2.31
CA ALA A 322 15.45 -14.46 3.76
C ALA A 322 15.07 -13.15 4.47
N LYS A 323 15.06 -12.02 3.75
CA LYS A 323 14.70 -10.68 4.26
C LYS A 323 13.86 -9.91 3.22
N PRO A 324 12.69 -10.44 2.82
CA PRO A 324 11.89 -9.85 1.73
C PRO A 324 11.34 -8.46 2.06
N TYR A 325 11.33 -8.09 3.35
CA TYR A 325 10.92 -6.77 3.86
C TYR A 325 11.91 -5.65 3.54
N LEU A 326 13.15 -5.97 3.13
CA LEU A 326 14.13 -4.98 2.70
C LEU A 326 14.09 -4.80 1.18
N ASN A 327 14.47 -3.62 0.72
CA ASN A 327 14.83 -3.42 -0.68
C ASN A 327 16.26 -3.90 -0.95
N ALA A 328 16.61 -4.01 -2.23
CA ALA A 328 17.99 -4.25 -2.64
C ALA A 328 18.85 -3.12 -2.06
N GLN A 329 19.98 -3.47 -1.45
CA GLN A 329 20.93 -2.45 -1.01
C GLN A 329 21.44 -1.73 -2.26
N GLY A 330 21.13 -0.45 -2.37
CA GLY A 330 21.68 0.38 -3.43
C GLY A 330 23.20 0.44 -3.31
N SER A 331 23.89 0.54 -4.44
CA SER A 331 25.34 0.80 -4.50
C SER A 331 25.75 2.18 -3.92
N ALA A 332 24.83 2.90 -3.27
CA ALA A 332 25.00 4.26 -2.78
C ALA A 332 25.37 4.35 -1.29
N ASP A 333 25.40 3.22 -0.56
CA ASP A 333 25.83 3.16 0.85
C ASP A 333 27.15 2.38 1.02
N ARG A 334 28.19 2.77 0.28
CA ARG A 334 29.60 2.41 0.60
C ARG A 334 30.43 3.63 0.92
#